data_AF-A0A914WMS3-F1
#
_entry.id   AF-A0A914WMS3-F1
#
_cell.length_a   1.000
_cell.length_b   1.000
_cell.length_c   1.000
_cell.angle_alpha   90.00
_cell.angle_beta   90.00
_cell.angle_gamma   90.00
#
_symmetry.space_group_name_H-M   'P 1'
#
loop_
_entity.id
_entity.type
_entity.pdbx_description
1 polymer ?
#
loop_
_entity_poly.entity_id
_entity_poly.type
_entity_poly.pdbx_seq_one_letter_code
_entity_poly.pdbx_strand_id
1 'polypeptide(L)'
;MFVSLVSRQLRNCADRRGTAMYSTTVCFLLLSALFLESMAVPVEKAYARKDLIECTSCHMFILVVQNERNMSLNDCEAEAINECRQIMGPFSGACQAFIRANGPHLYQVTHNGGANGACNQWC
;
A
#
# COMPACT_ATOMS: atom_id res chain seq x y z
N MET A 1 -5.70 26.63 16.66
CA MET A 1 -6.21 27.18 17.94
C MET A 1 -7.11 26.22 18.73
N PHE A 2 -7.44 25.02 18.23
CA PHE A 2 -8.31 24.04 18.92
C PHE A 2 -7.58 23.08 19.89
N VAL A 3 -6.26 22.92 19.74
CA VAL A 3 -5.46 21.97 20.54
C VAL A 3 -5.39 22.36 22.03
N SER A 4 -5.37 23.66 22.35
CA SER A 4 -5.23 24.14 23.74
C SER A 4 -6.49 23.96 24.60
N LEU A 5 -7.67 23.84 24.00
CA LEU A 5 -8.93 23.64 24.74
C LEU A 5 -9.11 22.17 25.17
N VAL A 6 -8.70 21.23 24.32
CA VAL A 6 -8.83 19.78 24.58
C VAL A 6 -7.86 19.32 25.68
N SER A 7 -6.64 19.85 25.71
CA SER A 7 -5.66 19.54 26.78
C SER A 7 -6.05 20.12 28.15
N ARG A 8 -6.98 21.07 28.21
CA ARG A 8 -7.55 21.58 29.47
C ARG A 8 -8.64 20.66 30.02
N GLN A 9 -9.42 20.01 29.16
CA GLN A 9 -10.48 19.10 29.56
C GLN A 9 -9.94 17.74 30.07
N LEU A 10 -8.84 17.23 29.50
CA LEU A 10 -8.20 15.99 29.95
C LEU A 10 -7.60 16.09 31.36
N ARG A 11 -7.06 17.25 31.75
CA ARG A 11 -6.49 17.45 33.10
C ARG A 11 -7.54 17.44 34.21
N ASN A 12 -8.79 17.81 33.91
CA ASN A 12 -9.88 17.79 34.89
C ASN A 12 -10.44 16.38 35.17
N CYS A 13 -10.12 15.37 34.35
CA CYS A 13 -10.57 14.00 34.57
C CYS A 13 -9.60 13.18 35.45
N ALA A 14 -8.33 13.57 35.54
CA ALA A 14 -7.31 12.81 36.27
C ALA A 14 -7.21 13.17 37.76
N ASP A 15 -7.76 14.31 38.19
CA ASP A 15 -7.57 14.85 39.54
C ASP A 15 -8.89 15.28 40.17
N ARG A 16 -9.66 14.31 40.67
CA ARG A 16 -10.57 14.49 41.82
C ARG A 16 -11.10 13.14 42.30
N ARG A 17 -10.45 12.62 43.33
CA ARG A 17 -11.14 11.80 44.34
C ARG A 17 -12.20 12.70 44.99
N GLY A 18 -13.45 12.59 44.59
CA GLY A 18 -14.54 13.28 45.28
C GLY A 18 -15.63 13.76 44.35
N THR A 19 -16.77 13.05 44.43
CA THR A 19 -18.12 13.59 44.24
C THR A 19 -18.35 14.39 42.96
N ALA A 20 -18.60 13.70 41.86
CA ALA A 20 -19.70 14.07 40.96
C ALA A 20 -20.07 12.85 40.11
N MET A 21 -21.35 12.55 40.12
CA MET A 21 -22.04 11.49 39.38
C MET A 21 -22.04 11.81 37.87
N TYR A 22 -20.89 12.02 37.25
CA TYR A 22 -20.75 12.06 35.79
C TYR A 22 -20.41 10.65 35.31
N SER A 23 -21.49 9.89 35.24
CA SER A 23 -21.74 8.72 34.41
C SER A 23 -20.53 8.18 33.66
N THR A 24 -20.06 7.00 34.08
CA THR A 24 -19.15 6.11 33.33
C THR A 24 -19.50 6.02 31.85
N THR A 25 -20.78 6.20 31.50
CA THR A 25 -21.28 6.25 30.12
C THR A 25 -20.62 7.35 29.27
N VAL A 26 -20.30 8.53 29.82
CA VAL A 26 -19.65 9.61 29.06
C VAL A 26 -18.18 9.28 28.77
N CYS A 27 -17.51 8.61 29.71
CA CYS A 27 -16.14 8.14 29.53
C CYS A 27 -16.07 7.00 28.49
N PHE A 28 -17.04 6.07 28.53
CA PHE A 28 -17.18 5.01 27.51
C PHE A 28 -17.49 5.55 26.12
N LEU A 29 -18.33 6.59 25.99
CA LEU A 29 -18.62 7.23 24.71
C LEU A 29 -17.38 7.90 24.10
N LEU A 30 -16.57 8.58 24.92
CA LEU A 30 -15.28 9.15 24.49
C LEU A 30 -14.26 8.08 24.07
N LEU A 31 -14.20 6.95 24.77
CA LEU A 31 -13.37 5.80 24.39
C LEU A 31 -13.82 5.13 23.09
N SER A 32 -15.13 5.05 22.83
CA SER A 32 -15.67 4.51 21.58
C SER A 32 -15.41 5.42 20.37
N ALA A 33 -15.35 6.74 20.58
CA ALA A 33 -15.01 7.71 19.53
C ALA A 33 -13.54 7.58 19.10
N LEU A 34 -12.61 7.35 20.04
CA LEU A 34 -11.19 7.09 19.75
C LEU A 34 -10.97 5.79 18.94
N PHE A 35 -11.82 4.78 19.12
CA PHE A 35 -11.71 3.52 18.38
C PHE A 35 -12.14 3.66 16.91
N LEU A 36 -13.08 4.56 16.58
CA LEU A 36 -13.49 4.78 15.18
C LEU A 36 -12.45 5.57 14.37
N GLU A 37 -11.64 6.43 14.99
CA GLU A 37 -10.60 7.18 14.27
C GLU A 37 -9.40 6.30 13.86
N SER A 38 -9.24 5.12 14.46
CA SER A 38 -8.12 4.21 14.16
C SER A 38 -8.28 3.44 12.84
N MET A 39 -9.43 3.55 12.15
CA MET A 39 -9.69 2.86 10.88
C MET A 39 -9.44 3.73 9.65
N ALA A 40 -9.21 5.04 9.85
CA ALA A 40 -8.76 5.94 8.81
C ALA A 40 -7.24 5.80 8.64
N VAL A 41 -6.79 4.64 8.12
CA VAL A 41 -5.48 4.60 7.46
C VAL A 41 -5.55 5.68 6.38
N PRO A 42 -4.66 6.69 6.41
CA PRO A 42 -4.74 7.78 5.44
C PRO A 42 -4.58 7.18 4.05
N VAL A 43 -5.63 7.29 3.24
CA VAL A 43 -5.75 6.68 1.90
C VAL A 43 -4.54 7.06 1.02
N GLU A 44 -3.93 8.23 1.26
CA GLU A 44 -2.69 8.67 0.60
C GLU A 44 -1.48 7.74 0.83
N LYS A 45 -1.31 7.17 2.03
CA LYS A 45 -0.17 6.26 2.31
C LYS A 45 -0.36 4.87 1.72
N ALA A 46 -1.61 4.42 1.57
CA ALA A 46 -1.93 3.16 0.92
C ALA A 46 -1.76 3.27 -0.61
N TYR A 47 -2.14 4.41 -1.19
CA TYR A 47 -2.00 4.69 -2.61
C TYR A 47 -0.51 4.79 -3.04
N ALA A 48 0.30 5.58 -2.32
CA ALA A 48 1.74 5.68 -2.59
C ALA A 48 2.49 4.33 -2.48
N ARG A 49 1.99 3.40 -1.65
CA ARG A 49 2.54 2.04 -1.53
C ARG A 49 2.11 1.16 -2.71
N LYS A 50 0.89 1.34 -3.22
CA LYS A 50 0.38 0.59 -4.37
C LYS A 50 1.16 0.95 -5.63
N ASP A 51 1.38 2.24 -5.87
CA ASP A 51 2.15 2.73 -7.02
C ASP A 51 3.59 2.17 -6.99
N LEU A 52 4.24 2.16 -5.81
CA LEU A 52 5.56 1.56 -5.66
C LEU A 52 5.60 0.06 -6.02
N ILE A 53 4.58 -0.71 -5.64
CA ILE A 53 4.49 -2.14 -5.94
C ILE A 53 4.30 -2.36 -7.45
N GLU A 54 3.38 -1.62 -8.07
CA GLU A 54 3.12 -1.71 -9.52
C GLU A 54 4.35 -1.29 -10.33
N CYS A 55 5.00 -0.19 -9.95
CA CYS A 55 6.26 0.27 -10.54
C CYS A 55 7.36 -0.80 -10.46
N THR A 56 7.57 -1.36 -9.26
CA THR A 56 8.59 -2.38 -9.03
C THR A 56 8.29 -3.65 -9.84
N SER A 57 7.02 -4.06 -9.89
CA SER A 57 6.57 -5.23 -10.66
C SER A 57 6.76 -5.02 -12.16
N CYS A 58 6.52 -3.81 -12.65
CA CYS A 58 6.76 -3.45 -14.04
C CYS A 58 8.26 -3.54 -14.39
N HIS A 59 9.13 -2.89 -13.59
CA HIS A 59 10.56 -2.92 -13.84
C HIS A 59 11.13 -4.34 -13.79
N MET A 60 10.69 -5.15 -12.84
CA MET A 60 11.04 -6.57 -12.75
C MET A 60 10.68 -7.32 -14.04
N PHE A 61 9.43 -7.20 -14.50
CA PHE A 61 9.00 -7.90 -15.72
C PHE A 61 9.79 -7.47 -16.96
N ILE A 62 10.07 -6.17 -17.10
CA ILE A 62 10.90 -5.65 -18.20
C ILE A 62 12.31 -6.25 -18.15
N LEU A 63 12.92 -6.33 -16.96
CA LEU A 63 14.26 -6.92 -16.80
C LEU A 63 14.28 -8.39 -17.24
N VAL A 64 13.25 -9.18 -16.90
CA VAL A 64 13.12 -10.57 -17.36
C VAL A 64 13.08 -10.64 -18.88
N VAL A 65 12.22 -9.83 -19.53
CA VAL A 65 12.10 -9.83 -21.00
C VAL A 65 13.39 -9.33 -21.68
N GLN A 66 14.11 -8.38 -21.07
CA GLN A 66 15.35 -7.85 -21.60
C GLN A 66 16.53 -8.81 -21.49
N ASN A 67 16.63 -9.52 -20.36
CA ASN A 67 17.67 -10.52 -20.14
C ASN A 67 17.47 -11.73 -21.06
N GLU A 68 16.22 -12.07 -21.35
CA GLU A 68 15.86 -13.31 -22.01
C GLU A 68 14.99 -13.03 -23.26
N ARG A 69 15.55 -12.24 -24.19
CA ARG A 69 14.82 -11.76 -25.39
C ARG A 69 14.27 -12.88 -26.29
N ASN A 70 14.75 -14.10 -26.16
CA ASN A 70 14.30 -15.23 -26.98
C ASN A 70 13.18 -16.04 -26.30
N MET A 71 12.83 -15.74 -25.05
CA MET A 71 11.75 -16.43 -24.34
C MET A 71 10.37 -16.01 -24.84
N SER A 72 9.44 -16.95 -24.79
CA SER A 72 8.04 -16.68 -25.07
C SER A 72 7.43 -15.84 -23.94
N LEU A 73 6.32 -15.13 -24.24
CA LEU A 73 5.57 -14.38 -23.24
C LEU A 73 5.25 -15.24 -21.99
N ASN A 74 4.81 -16.48 -22.19
CA ASN A 74 4.41 -17.38 -21.11
C ASN A 74 5.58 -17.71 -20.19
N ASP A 75 6.78 -17.91 -20.76
CA ASP A 75 7.98 -18.22 -19.99
C ASP A 75 8.45 -16.98 -19.22
N CYS A 76 8.42 -15.80 -19.84
CA CYS A 76 8.70 -14.53 -19.16
C CYS A 76 7.72 -14.25 -18.00
N GLU A 77 6.42 -14.51 -18.19
CA GLU A 77 5.44 -14.37 -17.13
C GLU A 77 5.68 -15.36 -15.99
N ALA A 78 5.99 -16.62 -16.29
CA ALA A 78 6.29 -17.63 -15.29
C ALA A 78 7.52 -17.26 -14.46
N GLU A 79 8.60 -16.81 -15.12
CA GLU A 79 9.83 -16.38 -14.45
C GLU A 79 9.59 -15.15 -13.58
N ALA A 80 8.94 -14.12 -14.11
CA ALA A 80 8.66 -12.92 -13.34
C ALA A 80 7.68 -13.18 -12.17
N ILE A 81 6.73 -14.10 -12.32
CA ILE A 81 5.89 -14.58 -11.21
C ILE A 81 6.72 -15.29 -10.14
N ASN A 82 7.75 -16.04 -10.53
CA ASN A 82 8.69 -16.67 -9.61
C ASN A 82 9.52 -15.62 -8.86
N GLU A 83 10.04 -14.62 -9.56
CA GLU A 83 10.74 -13.48 -8.95
C GLU A 83 9.86 -12.69 -7.98
N CYS A 84 8.58 -12.44 -8.32
CA CYS A 84 7.63 -11.82 -7.40
C CYS A 84 7.55 -12.57 -6.06
N ARG A 85 7.61 -13.90 -6.06
CA ARG A 85 7.56 -14.70 -4.80
C ARG A 85 8.83 -14.55 -3.99
N GLN A 86 9.98 -14.48 -4.65
CA GLN A 86 11.29 -14.42 -3.99
C GLN A 86 11.60 -13.02 -3.44
N ILE A 87 11.26 -11.97 -4.20
CA ILE A 87 11.71 -10.60 -3.93
C ILE A 87 10.63 -9.79 -3.19
N MET A 88 9.37 -9.90 -3.58
CA MET A 88 8.31 -9.00 -3.09
C MET A 88 7.69 -9.44 -1.75
N GLY A 89 8.03 -10.64 -1.26
CA GLY A 89 7.58 -11.18 0.02
C GLY A 89 6.06 -11.06 0.22
N PRO A 90 5.57 -10.24 1.17
CA PRO A 90 4.13 -10.08 1.42
C PRO A 90 3.37 -9.43 0.26
N PHE A 91 4.05 -8.76 -0.67
CA PHE A 91 3.46 -8.13 -1.85
C PHE A 91 3.52 -9.01 -3.10
N SER A 92 4.01 -10.24 -2.98
CA SER A 92 4.13 -11.20 -4.09
C SER A 92 2.80 -11.43 -4.82
N GLY A 93 1.68 -11.48 -4.11
CA GLY A 93 0.34 -11.62 -4.73
C GLY A 93 -0.05 -10.43 -5.60
N ALA A 94 0.24 -9.21 -5.15
CA ALA A 94 -0.04 -7.99 -5.92
C ALA A 94 0.87 -7.89 -7.17
N CYS A 95 2.15 -8.25 -7.02
CA CYS A 95 3.10 -8.31 -8.13
C CYS A 95 2.68 -9.33 -9.19
N GLN A 96 2.26 -10.54 -8.79
CA GLN A 96 1.75 -11.55 -9.71
C GLN A 96 0.48 -11.10 -10.42
N ALA A 97 -0.44 -10.46 -9.70
CA ALA A 97 -1.66 -9.91 -10.30
C ALA A 97 -1.34 -8.83 -11.33
N PHE A 98 -0.37 -7.96 -11.04
CA PHE A 98 0.11 -6.95 -11.97
C PHE A 98 0.69 -7.57 -13.25
N ILE A 99 1.57 -8.56 -13.12
CA ILE A 99 2.19 -9.23 -14.28
C ILE A 99 1.13 -9.94 -15.12
N ARG A 100 0.18 -10.65 -14.52
CA ARG A 100 -0.88 -11.31 -15.29
C ARG A 100 -1.79 -10.33 -16.02
N ALA A 101 -1.99 -9.13 -15.47
CA ALA A 101 -2.81 -8.10 -16.08
C ALA A 101 -2.09 -7.34 -17.20
N ASN A 102 -0.80 -7.03 -17.00
CA ASN A 102 -0.05 -6.11 -17.87
C ASN A 102 1.08 -6.77 -18.65
N GLY A 103 1.44 -8.02 -18.34
CA GLY A 103 2.54 -8.78 -18.92
C GLY A 103 2.51 -8.85 -20.45
N PRO A 104 1.38 -9.13 -21.11
CA PRO A 104 1.33 -9.17 -22.58
C PRO A 104 1.67 -7.82 -23.23
N HIS A 105 1.18 -6.72 -22.64
CA HIS A 105 1.46 -5.38 -23.12
C HIS A 105 2.93 -5.00 -22.89
N LEU A 106 3.43 -5.22 -21.67
CA LEU A 106 4.81 -4.93 -21.31
C LEU A 106 5.80 -5.76 -22.13
N TYR A 107 5.47 -7.01 -22.45
CA TYR A 107 6.28 -7.89 -23.28
C TYR A 107 6.39 -7.30 -24.69
N GLN A 108 5.27 -6.94 -25.32
CA GLN A 108 5.28 -6.35 -26.67
C GLN A 108 6.08 -5.04 -26.71
N VAL A 109 5.85 -4.14 -25.77
CA VAL A 109 6.57 -2.84 -25.71
C VAL A 109 8.06 -3.08 -25.52
N THR A 110 8.45 -3.97 -24.63
CA THR A 110 9.86 -4.27 -24.33
C THR A 110 10.56 -4.95 -25.49
N HIS A 111 9.90 -5.94 -26.12
CA HIS A 111 10.46 -6.70 -27.25
C HIS A 111 10.68 -5.81 -28.49
N ASN A 112 9.83 -4.80 -28.69
CA ASN A 112 9.95 -3.79 -29.75
C ASN A 112 10.97 -2.68 -29.42
N GLY A 113 11.72 -2.80 -28.30
CA GLY A 113 12.74 -1.83 -27.90
C GLY A 113 12.22 -0.62 -27.10
N GLY A 114 10.94 -0.61 -26.73
CA GLY A 114 10.29 0.47 -25.97
C GLY A 114 10.41 0.36 -24.45
N ALA A 115 11.38 -0.40 -23.94
CA ALA A 115 11.53 -0.65 -22.51
C ALA A 115 11.73 0.63 -21.67
N ASN A 116 12.42 1.63 -22.25
CA ASN A 116 12.63 2.93 -21.61
C ASN A 116 11.33 3.72 -21.59
N GLY A 117 10.72 3.81 -20.41
CA GLY A 117 9.48 4.55 -20.17
C GLY A 117 8.21 3.71 -20.22
N ALA A 118 8.30 2.41 -20.52
CA ALA A 118 7.16 1.51 -20.47
C ALA A 118 6.50 1.48 -19.07
N CYS A 119 7.28 1.66 -17.99
CA CYS A 119 6.75 1.69 -16.63
C CYS A 119 6.23 3.04 -16.14
N ASN A 120 6.37 4.14 -16.92
CA ASN A 120 6.05 5.49 -16.45
C ASN A 120 4.57 5.67 -16.05
N GLN A 121 3.68 4.85 -16.58
CA GLN A 121 2.26 4.87 -16.21
C GLN A 121 2.01 4.40 -14.77
N TRP A 122 2.94 3.64 -14.19
CA TRP A 122 2.78 2.96 -12.90
C TRP A 122 3.78 3.42 -11.82
N CYS A 123 4.63 4.44 -12.06
CA CYS A 123 5.78 4.80 -11.20
C CYS A 123 5.75 6.18 -10.51
#